data_AF-A0A2G9N0C9-F1
#
_entry.id   AF-A0A2G9N0C9-F1
#
_cell.length_a   1.000
_cell.length_b   1.000
_cell.length_c   1.000
_cell.angle_alpha   90.00
_cell.angle_beta   90.00
_cell.angle_gamma   90.00
#
_symmetry.space_group_name_H-M   'P 1'
#
loop_
_entity.id
_entity.type
_entity.pdbx_description
1 polymer ?
#
loop_
_entity_poly.entity_id
_entity_poly.type
_entity_poly.pdbx_seq_one_letter_code
_entity_poly.pdbx_strand_id
1 'polypeptide(L)'
;MTNLGNIGVGGKNPIRIMGILNTSPESFYKKSIKVTKHQISNTIKQMEIDGADFIDVGGMSTAPYLSTIVSEKIESQRILNAIKIIQNVSNLPISVDT
;
A
#
# COMPACT_ATOMS: atom_id res chain seq x y z
N MET A 1 18.37 -17.31 -4.92
CA MET A 1 16.92 -17.10 -4.70
C MET A 1 16.74 -15.63 -4.36
N THR A 2 15.82 -14.95 -5.05
CA THR A 2 15.55 -13.52 -4.82
C THR A 2 14.36 -13.41 -3.88
N ASN A 3 14.50 -12.60 -2.83
CA ASN A 3 13.44 -12.38 -1.84
C ASN A 3 13.09 -10.89 -1.77
N LEU A 4 11.80 -10.59 -1.59
CA LEU A 4 11.31 -9.28 -1.18
C LEU A 4 10.81 -9.43 0.26
N GLY A 5 11.54 -8.84 1.22
CA GLY A 5 11.35 -9.15 2.63
C GLY A 5 11.58 -10.64 2.92
N ASN A 6 10.57 -11.32 3.45
CA ASN A 6 10.59 -12.76 3.72
C ASN A 6 9.91 -13.60 2.62
N ILE A 7 9.50 -13.00 1.49
CA ILE A 7 8.78 -13.68 0.41
C ILE A 7 9.72 -13.95 -0.77
N GLY A 8 9.83 -15.21 -1.17
CA GLY A 8 10.56 -15.62 -2.38
C GLY A 8 9.80 -15.24 -3.65
N VAL A 9 10.52 -14.65 -4.60
CA VAL A 9 10.00 -14.19 -5.91
C VAL A 9 10.83 -14.74 -7.08
N GLY A 10 10.19 -14.87 -8.24
CA GLY A 10 10.80 -15.34 -9.49
C GLY A 10 11.14 -16.84 -9.52
N GLY A 11 11.65 -17.31 -10.66
CA GLY A 11 12.03 -18.72 -10.84
C GLY A 11 10.84 -19.68 -10.71
N LYS A 12 10.93 -20.64 -9.79
CA LYS A 12 9.88 -21.64 -9.50
C LYS A 12 8.91 -21.21 -8.38
N ASN A 13 9.07 -20.00 -7.83
CA ASN A 13 8.13 -19.48 -6.83
C ASN A 13 6.75 -19.26 -7.46
N PRO A 14 5.65 -19.36 -6.68
CA PRO A 14 4.32 -19.05 -7.19
C PRO A 14 4.20 -17.58 -7.59
N ILE A 15 3.17 -17.28 -8.38
CA ILE A 15 2.74 -15.91 -8.63
C ILE A 15 2.42 -15.26 -7.29
N ARG A 16 2.90 -14.04 -7.09
CA ARG A 16 2.62 -13.26 -5.89
C ARG A 16 1.66 -12.14 -6.20
N ILE A 17 0.74 -11.88 -5.27
CA ILE A 17 -0.27 -10.83 -5.39
C ILE A 17 0.09 -9.68 -4.45
N MET A 18 0.04 -8.47 -4.97
CA MET A 18 0.34 -7.25 -4.23
C MET A 18 -0.95 -6.42 -4.11
N GLY A 19 -1.40 -6.21 -2.87
CA GLY A 19 -2.54 -5.36 -2.57
C GLY A 19 -2.14 -3.89 -2.57
N ILE A 20 -2.82 -3.06 -3.36
CA ILE A 20 -2.50 -1.63 -3.50
C ILE A 20 -3.32 -0.81 -2.51
N LEU A 21 -2.64 -0.08 -1.62
CA LEU A 21 -3.22 0.87 -0.67
C LEU A 21 -2.82 2.31 -1.05
N ASN A 22 -3.77 3.05 -1.60
CA ASN A 22 -3.59 4.47 -1.91
C ASN A 22 -4.06 5.36 -0.76
N THR A 23 -3.18 6.26 -0.31
CA THR A 23 -3.43 7.15 0.84
C THR A 23 -3.51 8.63 0.46
N SER A 24 -3.48 8.95 -0.85
CA SER A 24 -3.58 10.28 -1.43
C SER A 24 -5.05 10.71 -1.66
N PRO A 25 -5.62 11.64 -0.85
CA PRO A 25 -6.99 12.14 -1.01
C PRO A 25 -7.30 12.79 -2.36
N GLU A 26 -6.27 13.32 -3.02
CA GLU A 26 -6.34 13.95 -4.34
C GLU A 26 -6.45 12.97 -5.51
N SER A 27 -6.31 11.66 -5.27
CA SER A 27 -6.41 10.63 -6.31
C SER A 27 -7.77 10.68 -7.05
N PHE A 28 -7.73 10.46 -8.36
CA PHE A 28 -8.91 10.48 -9.25
C PHE A 28 -10.02 9.52 -8.80
N TYR A 29 -9.65 8.31 -8.35
CA TYR A 29 -10.61 7.27 -7.97
C TYR A 29 -10.91 7.28 -6.47
N LYS A 30 -11.86 8.11 -6.04
CA LYS A 30 -12.19 8.32 -4.61
C LYS A 30 -12.54 7.05 -3.82
N LYS A 31 -13.04 5.99 -4.48
CA LYS A 31 -13.40 4.73 -3.80
C LYS A 31 -12.18 3.90 -3.36
N SER A 32 -11.02 4.05 -4.00
CA SER A 32 -9.78 3.35 -3.61
C SER A 32 -9.01 4.03 -2.49
N ILE A 33 -9.34 5.29 -2.17
CA ILE A 33 -8.62 6.07 -1.17
C ILE A 33 -9.04 5.61 0.24
N LYS A 34 -8.07 5.23 1.05
CA LYS A 34 -8.27 4.86 2.46
C LYS A 34 -7.37 5.72 3.33
N VAL A 35 -7.97 6.59 4.13
CA VAL A 35 -7.23 7.59 4.92
C VAL A 35 -7.41 7.42 6.41
N THR A 36 -8.55 6.88 6.84
CA THR A 36 -8.78 6.65 8.27
C THR A 36 -8.18 5.32 8.72
N LYS A 37 -7.80 5.25 10.00
CA LYS A 37 -7.31 4.01 10.63
C LYS A 37 -8.24 2.83 10.35
N HIS A 38 -9.54 3.02 10.56
CA HIS A 38 -10.54 1.97 10.34
C HIS A 38 -10.62 1.52 8.88
N GLN A 39 -10.60 2.47 7.93
CA GLN A 39 -10.61 2.15 6.49
C GLN A 39 -9.37 1.36 6.08
N ILE A 40 -8.18 1.81 6.50
CA ILE A 40 -6.92 1.13 6.20
C ILE A 40 -6.96 -0.26 6.83
N SER A 41 -7.22 -0.38 8.14
CA SER A 41 -7.23 -1.68 8.83
C SER A 41 -8.18 -2.69 8.19
N ASN A 42 -9.41 -2.29 7.84
CA ASN A 42 -10.35 -3.21 7.22
C ASN A 42 -9.93 -3.61 5.80
N THR A 43 -9.38 -2.66 5.03
CA THR A 43 -8.89 -2.94 3.69
C THR A 43 -7.75 -3.94 3.71
N ILE A 44 -6.79 -3.77 4.64
CA ILE A 44 -5.66 -4.69 4.79
C ILE A 44 -6.11 -6.09 5.21
N LYS A 45 -7.00 -6.18 6.21
CA LYS A 45 -7.57 -7.47 6.62
C LYS A 45 -8.27 -8.17 5.46
N GLN A 46 -9.00 -7.41 4.64
CA GLN A 46 -9.65 -7.98 3.46
C GLN A 46 -8.64 -8.43 2.40
N MET A 47 -7.61 -7.64 2.10
CA MET A 47 -6.55 -8.03 1.16
C MET A 47 -5.84 -9.31 1.59
N GLU A 48 -5.59 -9.48 2.89
CA GLU A 48 -4.99 -10.71 3.43
C GLU A 48 -5.93 -11.92 3.28
N ILE A 49 -7.24 -11.75 3.54
CA ILE A 49 -8.26 -12.78 3.29
C ILE A 49 -8.35 -13.13 1.80
N ASP A 50 -8.23 -12.15 0.93
CA ASP A 50 -8.31 -12.31 -0.53
C ASP A 50 -7.01 -12.90 -1.13
N GLY A 51 -5.97 -13.11 -0.32
CA GLY A 51 -4.74 -13.80 -0.70
C GLY A 51 -3.59 -12.90 -1.18
N ALA A 52 -3.55 -11.64 -0.74
CA ALA A 52 -2.39 -10.79 -0.99
C ALA A 52 -1.15 -11.30 -0.24
N ASP A 53 -0.01 -11.36 -0.94
CA ASP A 53 1.30 -11.68 -0.36
C ASP A 53 2.05 -10.42 0.12
N PHE A 54 1.70 -9.26 -0.44
CA PHE A 54 2.32 -7.96 -0.16
C PHE A 54 1.27 -6.86 -0.03
N ILE A 55 1.63 -5.80 0.67
CA ILE A 55 0.89 -4.54 0.67
C ILE A 55 1.80 -3.49 0.07
N ASP A 56 1.33 -2.77 -0.94
CA ASP A 56 2.04 -1.65 -1.56
C ASP A 56 1.35 -0.34 -1.20
N VAL A 57 2.10 0.57 -0.60
CA VAL A 57 1.55 1.79 0.00
C VAL A 57 2.07 3.00 -0.77
N GLY A 58 1.15 3.74 -1.39
CA GLY A 58 1.43 5.00 -2.08
C GLY A 58 0.90 6.22 -1.32
N GLY A 59 1.74 7.24 -1.16
CA GLY A 59 1.42 8.51 -0.47
C GLY A 59 1.02 9.66 -1.40
N MET A 60 1.43 9.58 -2.65
CA MET A 60 1.15 10.53 -3.73
C MET A 60 0.48 9.81 -4.91
N SER A 61 -0.39 10.51 -5.65
CA SER A 61 -0.95 9.96 -6.89
C SER A 61 -0.06 10.30 -8.08
N THR A 62 0.24 9.33 -8.93
CA THR A 62 0.97 9.51 -10.20
C THR A 62 0.04 9.77 -11.41
N ALA A 63 -1.25 10.06 -11.16
CA ALA A 63 -2.25 10.25 -12.21
C ALA A 63 -1.91 11.47 -13.10
N PRO A 64 -1.76 11.30 -14.43
CA PRO A 64 -1.18 12.33 -15.31
C PRO A 64 -2.08 13.56 -15.54
N TYR A 65 -3.36 13.50 -15.14
CA TYR A 65 -4.36 14.54 -15.43
C TYR A 65 -4.74 15.40 -14.23
N LEU A 66 -4.09 15.22 -13.08
CA LEU A 66 -4.37 15.97 -11.86
C LEU A 66 -3.09 16.56 -11.29
N SER A 67 -3.19 17.76 -10.70
CA SER A 67 -2.10 18.33 -9.89
C SER A 67 -2.05 17.60 -8.55
N THR A 68 -1.50 16.39 -8.54
CA THR A 68 -1.42 15.51 -7.37
C THR A 68 -0.07 15.54 -6.69
N ILE A 69 0.87 16.32 -7.22
CA ILE A 69 2.20 16.49 -6.63
C ILE A 69 2.04 17.13 -5.25
N VAL A 70 2.57 16.44 -4.24
CA VAL A 70 2.66 16.93 -2.87
C VAL A 70 4.14 17.03 -2.49
N SER A 71 4.45 17.73 -1.40
CA SER A 71 5.81 17.73 -0.89
C SER A 71 6.18 16.37 -0.29
N GLU A 72 7.47 16.01 -0.33
CA GLU A 72 8.02 14.80 0.30
C GLU A 72 7.57 14.65 1.76
N LYS A 73 7.46 15.78 2.48
CA LYS A 73 6.99 15.81 3.87
C LYS A 73 5.54 15.33 4.01
N ILE A 74 4.66 15.74 3.10
CA ILE A 74 3.24 15.33 3.11
C ILE A 74 3.13 13.85 2.74
N GLU A 75 3.82 13.42 1.70
CA GLU A 75 3.86 12.03 1.26
C GLU A 75 4.39 11.11 2.37
N SER A 76 5.55 11.43 2.94
CA SER A 76 6.15 10.70 4.06
C SER A 76 5.20 10.57 5.24
N GLN A 77 4.51 11.66 5.61
CA GLN A 77 3.56 11.64 6.72
C GLN A 77 2.38 10.68 6.47
N ARG A 78 1.89 10.59 5.23
CA ARG A 78 0.81 9.68 4.83
C ARG A 78 1.27 8.23 4.86
N ILE A 79 2.42 7.95 4.23
CA ILE A 79 3.02 6.61 4.17
C ILE A 79 3.32 6.10 5.59
N LEU A 80 4.00 6.89 6.43
CA LEU A 80 4.34 6.50 7.80
C LEU A 80 3.10 6.23 8.67
N ASN A 81 2.03 7.00 8.49
CA ASN A 81 0.76 6.74 9.18
C ASN A 81 0.15 5.40 8.76
N ALA A 82 0.12 5.13 7.44
CA ALA A 82 -0.40 3.88 6.92
C ALA A 82 0.42 2.66 7.35
N ILE A 83 1.76 2.72 7.29
CA ILE A 83 2.67 1.66 7.76
C ILE A 83 2.37 1.31 9.22
N LYS A 84 2.26 2.31 10.10
CA LYS A 84 1.93 2.08 11.52
C LYS A 84 0.60 1.38 11.70
N ILE A 85 -0.40 1.69 10.88
CA ILE A 85 -1.72 1.05 10.96
C ILE A 85 -1.64 -0.39 10.46
N ILE A 86 -0.96 -0.62 9.34
CA ILE A 86 -0.77 -1.94 8.73
C ILE A 86 -0.07 -2.89 9.70
N GLN A 87 1.05 -2.47 10.28
CA GLN A 87 1.86 -3.28 11.21
C GLN A 87 1.09 -3.69 12.48
N ASN A 88 0.02 -2.97 12.83
CA ASN A 88 -0.84 -3.33 13.96
C ASN A 88 -1.90 -4.39 13.62
N VAL A 89 -2.14 -4.70 12.35
CA VAL A 89 -3.25 -5.56 11.91
C VAL A 89 -2.84 -6.69 10.97
N SER A 90 -1.64 -6.67 10.40
CA SER A 90 -1.14 -7.67 9.45
C SER A 90 0.37 -7.84 9.56
N ASN A 91 0.86 -9.03 9.22
CA ASN A 91 2.28 -9.37 9.11
C ASN A 91 2.77 -9.42 7.65
N LEU A 92 1.92 -9.09 6.68
CA LEU A 92 2.34 -9.04 5.27
C LEU A 92 3.47 -8.01 5.09
N PRO A 93 4.50 -8.32 4.29
CA PRO A 93 5.55 -7.36 3.96
C PRO A 93 4.97 -6.14 3.26
N ILE A 94 5.57 -4.98 3.56
CA ILE A 94 5.15 -3.69 3.04
C ILE A 94 6.16 -3.22 2.01
N SER A 95 5.67 -2.96 0.80
CA SER A 95 6.33 -2.17 -0.23
C SER A 95 5.86 -0.71 -0.12
N VAL A 96 6.75 0.22 -0.46
CA VAL A 96 6.46 1.65 -0.47
C VAL A 96 6.69 2.15 -1.90
N ASP A 97 5.62 2.66 -2.52
CA ASP A 97 5.65 3.34 -3.81
C ASP A 97 5.78 4.85 -3.54
N THR A 98 6.94 5.42 -3.89
CA THR A 98 7.33 6.81 -3.58
C THR A 98 8.22 7.38 -4.67
#